data_AF-A0A2E8R092-F1
#
_entry.id   AF-A0A2E8R092-F1
#
_cell.length_a   1.000
_cell.length_b   1.000
_cell.length_c   1.000
_cell.angle_alpha   90.00
_cell.angle_beta   90.00
_cell.angle_gamma   90.00
#
_symmetry.space_group_name_H-M   'P 1'
#
loop_
_entity.id
_entity.type
_entity.pdbx_description
1 polymer ?
#
loop_
_entity_poly.entity_id
_entity_poly.type
_entity_poly.pdbx_seq_one_letter_code
_entity_poly.pdbx_strand_id
1 'polypeptide(L)'
;DLKHLPSGGHGFHIHEKGACAPDFKSAGGHFNPAGREHGIANPKGSHGGDMPNLYAAADGTVKAEALNAKVTLGPGANSLFDGDVSAIVIHVAPDSHGADPSASARIACSVIRR
;
A
#
# COMPACT_ATOMS: atom_id res chain seq x y z
N ASP A 1 9.11 1.38 -11.21
CA ASP A 1 9.33 2.79 -11.59
C ASP A 1 8.02 3.52 -11.73
N LEU A 2 7.95 4.76 -11.26
CA LEU A 2 6.79 5.65 -11.40
C LEU A 2 7.24 7.02 -11.91
N LYS A 3 6.29 7.79 -12.46
CA LYS A 3 6.47 9.17 -12.91
C LYS A 3 5.28 10.02 -12.49
N HIS A 4 5.50 11.33 -12.41
CA HIS A 4 4.47 12.33 -12.11
C HIS A 4 3.90 12.26 -10.68
N LEU A 5 4.70 11.82 -9.71
CA LEU A 5 4.35 12.03 -8.30
C LEU A 5 4.80 13.42 -7.85
N PRO A 6 4.12 14.05 -6.88
CA PRO A 6 4.69 15.18 -6.15
C PRO A 6 6.08 14.82 -5.59
N SER A 7 7.01 15.76 -5.50
CA SER A 7 8.32 15.47 -4.91
C SER A 7 8.20 15.14 -3.42
N GLY A 8 8.95 14.14 -2.93
CA GLY A 8 9.00 13.79 -1.51
C GLY A 8 8.51 12.38 -1.19
N GLY A 9 8.14 12.16 0.07
CA GLY A 9 7.75 10.87 0.61
C GLY A 9 6.26 10.58 0.40
N HIS A 10 5.93 9.33 0.08
CA HIS A 10 4.57 8.86 -0.17
C HIS A 10 4.30 7.52 0.52
N GLY A 11 3.18 7.45 1.26
CA GLY A 11 2.65 6.20 1.77
C GLY A 11 2.35 5.23 0.62
N PHE A 12 2.70 3.96 0.82
CA PHE A 12 2.63 2.93 -0.21
C PHE A 12 2.10 1.64 0.41
N HIS A 13 0.92 1.23 -0.02
CA HIS A 13 0.20 0.14 0.63
C HIS A 13 -0.42 -0.82 -0.37
N ILE A 14 -0.54 -2.08 0.03
CA ILE A 14 -1.47 -3.03 -0.60
C ILE A 14 -2.80 -2.91 0.13
N HIS A 15 -3.86 -2.69 -0.63
CA HIS A 15 -5.24 -2.59 -0.19
C HIS A 15 -6.02 -3.86 -0.52
N GLU A 16 -7.04 -4.12 0.30
CA GLU A 16 -7.81 -5.37 0.35
C GLU A 16 -8.70 -5.65 -0.87
N LYS A 17 -8.97 -4.67 -1.73
CA LYS A 17 -9.81 -4.86 -2.93
C LYS A 17 -9.12 -4.37 -4.19
N GLY A 18 -9.19 -5.18 -5.24
CA GLY A 18 -8.71 -4.87 -6.58
C GLY A 18 -9.61 -3.88 -7.34
N ALA A 19 -9.92 -2.73 -6.75
CA ALA A 19 -10.83 -1.74 -7.31
C ALA A 19 -10.29 -0.31 -7.21
N CYS A 20 -10.11 0.35 -8.36
CA CYS A 20 -9.57 1.71 -8.47
C CYS A 20 -10.57 2.69 -9.09
N ALA A 21 -11.77 2.81 -8.50
CA ALA A 21 -12.71 3.87 -8.86
C ALA A 21 -12.11 5.28 -8.59
N PRO A 22 -12.67 6.37 -9.16
CA PRO A 22 -12.22 7.73 -8.85
C PRO A 22 -12.17 7.96 -7.34
N ASP A 23 -11.12 8.64 -6.85
CA ASP A 23 -10.75 8.81 -5.42
C ASP A 23 -10.11 7.58 -4.74
N PHE A 24 -10.12 6.43 -5.41
CA PHE A 24 -9.48 5.17 -5.02
C PHE A 24 -10.00 4.57 -3.70
N LYS A 25 -11.09 5.07 -3.11
CA LYS A 25 -11.66 4.53 -1.87
C LYS A 25 -12.25 3.12 -2.05
N SER A 26 -12.64 2.76 -3.27
CA SER A 26 -13.13 1.42 -3.61
C SER A 26 -12.13 0.30 -3.30
N ALA A 27 -10.83 0.62 -3.19
CA ALA A 27 -9.80 -0.35 -2.82
C ALA A 27 -9.95 -0.83 -1.36
N GLY A 28 -10.78 -0.19 -0.55
CA GLY A 28 -10.97 -0.56 0.86
C GLY A 28 -9.82 -0.10 1.75
N GLY A 29 -9.64 -0.80 2.87
CA GLY A 29 -8.53 -0.62 3.82
C GLY A 29 -7.23 -1.30 3.37
N HIS A 30 -6.21 -1.29 4.23
CA HIS A 30 -4.97 -2.02 3.99
C HIS A 30 -5.24 -3.52 4.06
N PHE A 31 -4.53 -4.30 3.25
CA PHE A 31 -4.58 -5.76 3.29
C PHE A 31 -4.15 -6.27 4.68
N ASN A 32 -5.08 -6.84 5.45
CA ASN A 32 -4.83 -7.23 6.85
C ASN A 32 -5.52 -8.55 7.25
N PRO A 33 -5.21 -9.67 6.57
CA PRO A 33 -5.79 -10.98 6.93
C PRO A 33 -5.40 -11.46 8.33
N ALA A 34 -4.31 -10.93 8.90
CA ALA A 34 -3.81 -11.29 10.23
C ALA A 34 -4.41 -10.45 11.37
N GLY A 35 -5.31 -9.49 11.07
CA GLY A 35 -5.99 -8.66 12.08
C GLY A 35 -5.03 -7.86 12.98
N ARG A 36 -3.95 -7.33 12.40
CA ARG A 36 -2.94 -6.53 13.12
C ARG A 36 -3.28 -5.05 13.14
N GLU A 37 -2.52 -4.29 13.92
CA GLU A 37 -2.60 -2.83 13.92
C GLU A 37 -1.78 -2.24 12.75
N HIS A 38 -1.97 -0.95 12.46
CA HIS A 38 -1.20 -0.25 11.42
C HIS A 38 0.26 -0.04 11.85
N GLY A 39 1.15 -0.01 10.86
CA GLY A 39 2.50 0.54 10.97
C GLY A 39 3.59 -0.51 10.99
N ILE A 40 4.54 -0.43 10.06
CA ILE A 40 5.71 -1.34 10.00
C ILE A 40 6.59 -1.29 11.25
N ALA A 41 6.56 -0.18 12.01
CA ALA A 41 7.28 0.00 13.26
C ALA A 41 6.42 -0.26 14.50
N ASN A 42 5.17 -0.72 14.33
CA ASN A 42 4.27 -0.99 15.46
C ASN A 42 4.72 -2.28 16.20
N PRO A 43 4.97 -2.22 17.52
CA PRO A 43 5.40 -3.38 18.31
C PRO A 43 4.36 -4.51 18.37
N LYS A 44 3.08 -4.22 18.10
CA LYS A 44 2.01 -5.23 18.02
C LYS A 44 1.87 -5.86 16.63
N GLY A 45 2.73 -5.47 15.70
CA GLY A 45 2.77 -5.92 14.32
C GLY A 45 1.95 -5.04 13.38
N SER A 46 2.40 -4.98 12.13
CA SER A 46 1.80 -4.22 11.04
C SER A 46 0.71 -5.00 10.28
N HIS A 47 -0.09 -4.30 9.49
CA HIS A 47 -0.90 -4.92 8.44
C HIS A 47 0.01 -5.66 7.45
N GLY A 48 -0.58 -6.60 6.70
CA GLY A 48 0.12 -7.29 5.61
C GLY A 48 0.44 -6.36 4.44
N GLY A 49 -0.39 -5.34 4.24
CA GLY A 49 -0.23 -4.35 3.16
C GLY A 49 0.66 -3.16 3.48
N ASP A 50 1.13 -2.99 4.72
CA ASP A 50 2.01 -1.87 5.07
C ASP A 50 3.41 -2.08 4.47
N MET A 51 3.94 -1.06 3.79
CA MET A 51 5.25 -1.10 3.15
C MET A 51 6.04 0.20 3.41
N PRO A 52 7.37 0.22 3.19
CA PRO A 52 8.16 1.44 3.28
C PRO A 52 7.63 2.52 2.33
N ASN A 53 7.77 3.78 2.75
CA ASN A 53 7.42 4.93 1.91
C ASN A 53 8.21 4.92 0.59
N LEU A 54 7.56 5.37 -0.48
CA LEU A 54 8.21 5.70 -1.74
C LEU A 54 8.78 7.12 -1.67
N TYR A 55 9.87 7.37 -2.40
CA TYR A 55 10.49 8.69 -2.49
C TYR A 55 10.57 9.14 -3.95
N ALA A 56 9.82 10.19 -4.26
CA ALA A 56 9.83 10.85 -5.56
C ALA A 56 10.91 11.93 -5.59
N ALA A 57 11.74 11.90 -6.64
CA ALA A 57 12.71 12.94 -6.93
C ALA A 57 12.02 14.26 -7.33
N ALA A 58 12.80 15.33 -7.45
CA ALA A 58 12.29 16.66 -7.81
C ALA A 58 11.57 16.71 -9.17
N ASP A 59 11.89 15.79 -10.08
CA ASP A 59 11.25 15.63 -11.40
C ASP A 59 10.00 14.71 -11.36
N GLY A 60 9.60 14.27 -10.16
CA GLY A 60 8.45 13.38 -9.94
C GLY A 60 8.70 11.93 -10.33
N THR A 61 9.95 11.53 -10.59
CA THR A 61 10.31 10.12 -10.85
C THR A 61 10.52 9.35 -9.54
N VAL A 62 10.13 8.08 -9.54
CA VAL A 62 10.39 7.14 -8.43
C VAL A 62 11.04 5.89 -8.99
N LYS A 63 12.16 5.49 -8.39
CA LYS A 63 12.73 4.15 -8.48
C LYS A 63 12.73 3.55 -7.08
N ALA A 64 12.05 2.42 -6.93
CA ALA A 64 11.90 1.77 -5.64
C ALA A 64 11.83 0.26 -5.83
N GLU A 65 12.37 -0.43 -4.83
CA GLU A 65 12.24 -1.86 -4.65
C GLU A 65 11.81 -2.08 -3.20
N ALA A 66 10.81 -2.94 -3.00
CA ALA A 66 10.28 -3.25 -1.69
C ALA A 66 10.04 -4.75 -1.58
N LEU A 67 10.57 -5.35 -0.51
CA LEU A 67 10.29 -6.73 -0.15
C LEU A 67 9.17 -6.75 0.89
N ASN A 68 8.07 -7.45 0.59
CA ASN A 68 6.99 -7.68 1.54
C ASN A 68 6.84 -9.19 1.80
N ALA A 69 7.33 -9.65 2.95
CA ALA A 69 7.27 -11.05 3.36
C ALA A 69 5.93 -11.46 4.03
N LYS A 70 4.96 -10.54 4.15
CA LYS A 70 3.66 -10.78 4.81
C LYS A 70 2.56 -11.16 3.82
N VAL A 71 2.86 -11.16 2.53
CA VAL A 71 1.92 -11.44 1.44
C VAL A 71 2.46 -12.54 0.54
N THR A 72 1.58 -13.18 -0.25
CA THR A 72 1.97 -14.18 -1.24
C THR A 72 1.19 -14.03 -2.53
N LEU A 73 1.81 -14.43 -3.64
CA LEU A 73 1.15 -14.59 -4.95
C LEU A 73 0.61 -16.02 -5.15
N GLY A 74 0.91 -16.92 -4.22
CA GLY A 74 0.37 -18.27 -4.15
C GLY A 74 -0.95 -18.34 -3.37
N PRO A 75 -1.52 -19.54 -3.19
CA PRO A 75 -2.70 -19.75 -2.36
C PRO A 75 -2.39 -19.54 -0.86
N GLY A 76 -3.40 -19.15 -0.09
CA GLY A 76 -3.33 -19.03 1.37
C GLY A 76 -4.00 -17.75 1.89
N ALA A 77 -4.08 -17.62 3.22
CA ALA A 77 -4.74 -16.48 3.88
C ALA A 77 -4.08 -15.12 3.57
N ASN A 78 -2.81 -15.13 3.17
CA ASN A 78 -2.06 -13.92 2.80
C ASN A 78 -1.97 -13.71 1.27
N SER A 79 -2.82 -14.38 0.49
CA SER A 79 -2.81 -14.27 -0.97
C SER A 79 -3.31 -12.91 -1.43
N LEU A 80 -2.59 -12.29 -2.37
CA LEU A 80 -3.05 -11.07 -3.07
C LEU A 80 -4.03 -11.37 -4.21
N PHE A 81 -4.27 -12.65 -4.48
CA PHE A 81 -5.17 -13.15 -5.50
C PHE A 81 -6.35 -13.92 -4.89
N ASP A 82 -6.83 -13.44 -3.74
CA ASP A 82 -8.07 -13.91 -3.13
C ASP A 82 -9.31 -13.47 -3.95
N GLY A 83 -10.51 -13.67 -3.39
CA GLY A 83 -11.76 -13.41 -4.10
C GLY A 83 -11.96 -11.96 -4.53
N ASP A 84 -11.44 -10.99 -3.77
CA ASP A 84 -11.57 -9.56 -4.05
C ASP A 84 -10.39 -9.01 -4.84
N VAL A 85 -9.31 -9.79 -4.98
CA VAL A 85 -7.97 -9.37 -5.42
C VAL A 85 -7.46 -8.17 -4.63
N SER A 86 -6.17 -7.88 -4.73
CA SER A 86 -5.60 -6.71 -4.05
C SER A 86 -5.29 -5.57 -5.02
N ALA A 87 -5.19 -4.35 -4.49
CA ALA A 87 -4.72 -3.18 -5.23
C ALA A 87 -3.51 -2.55 -4.53
N ILE A 88 -2.59 -2.00 -5.29
CA ILE A 88 -1.59 -1.06 -4.79
C ILE A 88 -2.21 0.33 -4.73
N VAL A 89 -1.99 1.06 -3.63
CA VAL A 89 -2.38 2.47 -3.48
C VAL A 89 -1.18 3.30 -3.04
N ILE A 90 -1.05 4.48 -3.62
CA ILE A 90 -0.05 5.49 -3.25
C ILE A 90 -0.77 6.71 -2.68
N HIS A 91 -0.24 7.23 -1.58
CA HIS A 91 -0.80 8.37 -0.84
C HIS A 91 0.00 9.65 -1.07
N VAL A 92 -0.64 10.81 -0.90
CA VAL A 92 -0.02 12.13 -1.12
C VAL A 92 1.06 12.46 -0.10
N ALA A 93 0.88 12.02 1.15
CA ALA A 93 1.80 12.25 2.26
C ALA A 93 2.49 10.93 2.66
N PRO A 94 3.68 10.98 3.29
CA PRO A 94 4.35 9.80 3.81
C PRO A 94 3.53 9.16 4.95
N ASP A 95 3.62 7.84 5.06
CA ASP A 95 3.17 7.12 6.24
C ASP A 95 4.12 7.40 7.42
N SER A 96 3.55 7.56 8.61
CA SER A 96 4.29 7.73 9.87
C SER A 96 4.95 6.42 10.32
N HIS A 97 4.49 5.28 9.79
CA HIS A 97 4.87 3.91 10.18
C HIS A 97 4.52 3.52 11.61
N GLY A 98 3.84 4.40 12.36
CA GLY A 98 3.35 4.14 13.71
C GLY A 98 1.93 3.56 13.72
N ALA A 99 1.35 3.46 14.92
CA ALA A 99 0.00 2.92 15.11
C ALA A 99 -1.13 3.82 14.58
N ASP A 100 -0.83 5.08 14.25
CA ASP A 100 -1.80 6.03 13.70
C ASP A 100 -2.12 5.65 12.23
N PRO A 101 -3.35 5.19 11.94
CA PRO A 101 -3.75 4.77 10.60
C PRO A 101 -4.12 5.97 9.71
N SER A 102 -3.89 7.21 10.14
CA SER A 102 -4.28 8.43 9.42
C SER A 102 -3.78 8.42 7.98
N ALA A 103 -4.68 8.09 7.06
CA ALA A 103 -4.40 8.01 5.64
C ALA A 103 -4.57 9.40 5.00
N SER A 104 -3.52 9.88 4.34
CA SER A 104 -3.62 11.04 3.46
C SER A 104 -4.33 10.68 2.15
N ALA A 105 -4.65 11.68 1.33
CA ALA A 105 -5.35 11.47 0.06
C ALA A 105 -4.64 10.45 -0.85
N ARG A 106 -5.42 9.59 -1.52
CA ARG A 106 -4.92 8.57 -2.45
C ARG A 106 -4.68 9.23 -3.82
N ILE A 107 -3.49 9.06 -4.38
CA ILE A 107 -3.06 9.74 -5.62
C ILE A 107 -2.77 8.79 -6.79
N ALA A 108 -2.59 7.51 -6.52
CA ALA A 108 -2.52 6.48 -7.54
C ALA A 108 -3.07 5.15 -7.01
N CYS A 109 -3.61 4.34 -7.92
CA CYS A 109 -4.09 3.00 -7.62
C CYS A 109 -3.83 2.07 -8.80
N SER A 110 -3.47 0.82 -8.53
CA SER A 110 -3.35 -0.23 -9.54
C SER A 110 -3.84 -1.56 -9.00
N VAL A 111 -4.71 -2.24 -9.73
CA VAL A 111 -5.11 -3.62 -9.41
C VAL A 111 -3.93 -4.56 -9.65
N ILE A 112 -3.67 -5.46 -8.70
CA ILE A 112 -2.66 -6.51 -8.84
C ILE A 112 -3.28 -7.65 -9.65
N ARG A 113 -2.66 -7.98 -10.79
CA ARG A 113 -3.13 -9.02 -11.72
C ARG A 113 -2.00 -10.01 -12.03
N ARG A 114 -2.38 -11.18 -12.54
CA ARG A 114 -1.45 -12.19 -13.08
C ARG A 114 -0.96 -11.82 -14.46
#